data_AF-A0A7S2E0U7-F1
#
_entry.id   AF-A0A7S2E0U7-F1
#
_cell.length_a   1.000
_cell.length_b   1.000
_cell.length_c   1.000
_cell.angle_alpha   90.00
_cell.angle_beta   90.00
_cell.angle_gamma   90.00
#
_symmetry.space_group_name_H-M   'P 1'
#
loop_
_entity.id
_entity.type
_entity.pdbx_description
1 polymer ?
#
loop_
_entity_poly.entity_id
_entity_poly.type
_entity_poly.pdbx_seq_one_letter_code
_entity_poly.pdbx_strand_id
1 'polypeptide(L)'
;RVLGPGLGRLFARKDVEVLGWSFSEDQKRLAELCLTCGEAFSSEAATPAIFEATDLQPLACQVLGSSSPVSLAIACAHFLGQPLDKTEQCSDWRRRPLTKQQEEYAALDAAVLLDLHRELLSRAASPASDLREGSHVTGSGSILSSVSESA
;
A
#
# COMPACT_ATOMS: atom_id res chain seq x y z
N ARG A 1 26.31 9.76 -6.73
CA ARG A 1 25.10 9.14 -6.15
C ARG A 1 24.94 9.71 -4.74
N VAL A 2 23.90 10.49 -4.46
CA VAL A 2 23.74 11.27 -3.21
C VAL A 2 22.54 10.74 -2.41
N LEU A 3 22.34 9.41 -2.39
CA LEU A 3 21.12 8.84 -1.82
C LEU A 3 21.23 8.66 -0.29
N GLY A 4 22.37 8.17 0.21
CA GLY A 4 22.53 7.81 1.63
C GLY A 4 22.32 8.97 2.61
N PRO A 5 23.15 10.04 2.55
CA PRO A 5 23.04 11.13 3.53
C PRO A 5 21.73 11.93 3.42
N GLY A 6 21.19 12.07 2.20
CA GLY A 6 19.93 12.78 1.97
C GLY A 6 18.72 12.03 2.53
N LEU A 7 18.65 10.72 2.27
CA LEU A 7 17.58 9.87 2.77
C LEU A 7 17.64 9.72 4.29
N GLY A 8 18.84 9.51 4.85
CA GLY A 8 19.03 9.46 6.30
C GLY A 8 18.57 10.74 7.00
N ARG A 9 18.88 11.92 6.44
CA ARG A 9 18.38 13.20 6.97
C ARG A 9 16.85 13.33 6.86
N LEU A 10 16.25 12.87 5.77
CA LEU A 10 14.80 12.92 5.59
C LEU A 10 14.08 12.08 6.66
N PHE A 11 14.53 10.84 6.88
CA PHE A 11 13.91 9.94 7.85
C PHE A 11 14.22 10.30 9.31
N ALA A 12 15.30 11.06 9.56
CA ALA A 12 15.61 11.57 10.90
C ALA A 12 14.78 12.82 11.30
N ARG A 13 14.02 13.41 10.37
CA ARG A 13 13.19 14.58 10.66
C ARG A 13 11.97 14.17 11.48
N LYS A 14 11.77 14.85 12.62
CA LYS A 14 10.60 14.64 13.50
C LYS A 14 9.37 15.45 13.09
N ASP A 15 9.54 16.40 12.17
CA ASP A 15 8.48 17.25 11.63
C ASP A 15 7.91 16.73 10.30
N VAL A 16 8.37 15.55 9.87
CA VAL A 16 7.87 14.86 8.67
C VAL A 16 7.46 13.46 9.08
N GLU A 17 6.23 13.10 8.73
CA GLU A 17 5.78 11.72 8.80
C GLU A 17 6.01 11.05 7.44
N VAL A 18 6.75 9.94 7.44
CA VAL A 18 6.92 9.11 6.26
C VAL A 18 5.87 8.01 6.30
N LEU A 19 5.11 7.86 5.22
CA LEU A 19 4.09 6.82 5.10
C LEU A 19 4.61 5.66 4.27
N GLY A 20 4.18 4.45 4.60
CA GLY A 20 4.51 3.23 3.86
C GLY A 20 3.36 2.24 3.80
N TRP A 21 3.52 1.23 2.96
CA TRP A 21 2.58 0.11 2.85
C TRP A 21 3.33 -1.21 2.86
N SER A 22 3.19 -2.02 3.91
CA SER A 22 3.99 -3.23 4.08
C SER A 22 5.51 -2.94 4.02
N PHE A 23 5.93 -1.86 4.68
CA PHE A 23 7.22 -1.19 4.45
C PHE A 23 8.43 -1.95 5.02
N SER A 24 8.22 -2.96 5.87
CA SER A 24 9.31 -3.63 6.60
C SER A 24 10.37 -4.25 5.70
N GLU A 25 10.02 -4.70 4.50
CA GLU A 25 11.00 -5.26 3.55
C GLU A 25 11.77 -4.15 2.82
N ASP A 26 11.09 -3.08 2.44
CA ASP A 26 11.72 -1.90 1.85
C ASP A 26 12.70 -1.24 2.82
N GLN A 27 12.36 -1.15 4.11
CA GLN A 27 13.24 -0.67 5.16
C GLN A 27 14.58 -1.42 5.18
N LYS A 28 14.56 -2.75 5.07
CA LYS A 28 15.79 -3.57 5.02
C LYS A 28 16.61 -3.27 3.77
N ARG A 29 15.95 -3.17 2.61
CA ARG A 29 16.60 -2.85 1.33
C ARG A 29 17.21 -1.45 1.35
N LEU A 30 16.54 -0.47 1.94
CA LEU A 30 17.08 0.89 2.11
C LEU A 30 18.31 0.90 3.01
N ALA A 31 18.28 0.17 4.13
CA ALA A 31 19.43 0.01 4.99
C ALA A 31 20.63 -0.62 4.25
N GLU A 32 20.40 -1.71 3.50
CA GLU A 32 21.43 -2.35 2.67
C GLU A 32 22.00 -1.41 1.60
N LEU A 33 21.14 -0.65 0.92
CA LEU A 33 21.54 0.34 -0.09
C LEU A 33 22.42 1.45 0.52
N CYS A 34 22.10 1.92 1.73
CA CYS A 34 22.89 2.94 2.40
C CYS A 34 24.26 2.40 2.86
N LEU A 35 24.33 1.15 3.33
CA LEU A 35 25.59 0.49 3.68
C LEU A 35 26.49 0.30 2.44
N THR A 36 25.92 -0.17 1.33
CA THR A 36 26.67 -0.46 0.08
C THR A 36 27.11 0.79 -0.68
N CYS A 37 26.48 1.94 -0.47
CA CYS A 37 26.84 3.19 -1.15
C CYS A 37 28.12 3.87 -0.61
N GLY A 38 28.77 3.35 0.44
CA GLY A 38 30.17 3.66 0.75
C GLY A 38 30.49 5.13 1.07
N GLU A 39 29.52 5.97 1.43
CA GLU A 39 29.81 7.21 2.14
C GLU A 39 30.18 6.79 3.56
N ALA A 40 31.47 6.59 3.78
CA ALA A 40 32.04 6.41 5.09
C ALA A 40 31.46 7.48 6.02
N PHE A 41 30.66 7.06 7.00
CA PHE A 41 30.52 7.80 8.24
C PHE A 41 31.93 7.83 8.86
N SER A 42 32.75 8.77 8.44
CA SER A 42 33.98 9.14 9.12
C SER A 42 33.60 9.86 10.40
N SER A 43 33.17 9.09 11.39
CA SER A 43 33.29 9.35 12.82
C SER A 43 32.52 8.26 13.56
N GLU A 44 33.16 7.70 14.58
CA GLU A 44 32.57 6.84 15.60
C GLU A 44 31.19 7.40 16.04
N ALA A 45 30.19 6.53 16.18
CA ALA A 45 28.77 6.77 16.52
C ALA A 45 27.74 6.86 15.37
N ALA A 46 27.97 6.27 14.21
CA ALA A 46 26.91 6.07 13.21
C ALA A 46 26.00 4.91 13.60
N THR A 47 24.98 5.17 14.43
CA THR A 47 23.82 4.28 14.51
C THR A 47 23.28 4.06 13.10
N PRO A 48 23.01 2.81 12.66
CA PRO A 48 22.42 2.56 11.36
C PRO A 48 21.16 3.42 11.20
N ALA A 49 21.05 4.13 10.07
CA ALA A 49 19.87 4.93 9.80
C ALA A 49 18.63 4.02 9.87
N ILE A 50 17.76 4.28 10.83
CA ILE A 50 16.48 3.58 10.94
C ILE A 50 15.53 4.32 10.01
N PHE A 51 15.16 3.66 8.92
CA PHE A 51 14.13 4.17 8.02
C PHE A 51 12.76 3.79 8.58
N GLU A 52 12.23 4.62 9.48
CA GLU A 52 10.89 4.44 10.01
C GLU A 52 9.84 5.06 9.08
N ALA A 53 8.77 4.32 8.83
CA ALA A 53 7.59 4.82 8.15
C ALA A 53 6.35 4.32 8.90
N THR A 54 5.32 5.15 8.98
CA THR A 54 3.98 4.76 9.42
C THR A 54 3.42 3.78 8.39
N ASP A 55 3.42 2.50 8.72
CA ASP A 55 2.83 1.46 7.86
C ASP A 55 1.31 1.51 7.96
N LEU A 56 0.66 1.79 6.82
CA LEU A 56 -0.80 1.91 6.75
C LEU A 56 -1.51 0.56 6.62
N GLN A 57 -0.81 -0.53 6.25
CA GLN A 57 -1.44 -1.82 6.01
C GLN A 57 -2.12 -2.40 7.27
N PRO A 58 -1.51 -2.39 8.47
CA PRO A 58 -2.17 -2.89 9.67
C PRO A 58 -3.47 -2.14 10.00
N LEU A 59 -3.47 -0.81 9.86
CA LEU A 59 -4.65 0.01 10.09
C LEU A 59 -5.74 -0.29 9.05
N ALA A 60 -5.36 -0.47 7.78
CA ALA A 60 -6.29 -0.90 6.74
C ALA A 60 -6.91 -2.27 7.05
N CYS A 61 -6.12 -3.26 7.47
CA CYS A 61 -6.63 -4.56 7.89
C CYS A 61 -7.60 -4.43 9.06
N GLN A 62 -7.27 -3.61 10.07
CA GLN A 62 -8.14 -3.36 11.22
C GLN A 62 -9.48 -2.74 10.79
N VAL A 63 -9.44 -1.68 9.97
CA VAL A 63 -10.65 -0.99 9.50
C VAL A 63 -11.51 -1.89 8.61
N LEU A 64 -10.89 -2.78 7.83
CA LEU A 64 -11.60 -3.77 7.00
C LEU A 64 -12.10 -4.98 7.79
N GLY A 65 -11.66 -5.17 9.04
CA GLY A 65 -11.89 -6.42 9.78
C GLY A 65 -11.20 -7.64 9.13
N SER A 66 -10.13 -7.42 8.35
CA SER A 66 -9.40 -8.49 7.67
C SER A 66 -8.38 -9.14 8.60
N SER A 67 -8.42 -10.46 8.73
CA SER A 67 -7.42 -11.25 9.46
C SER A 67 -6.12 -11.47 8.67
N SER A 68 -6.10 -11.12 7.38
CA SER A 68 -4.96 -11.30 6.48
C SER A 68 -4.49 -9.96 5.90
N PRO A 69 -3.19 -9.79 5.62
CA PRO A 69 -2.66 -8.58 4.99
C PRO A 69 -3.36 -8.26 3.67
N VAL A 70 -3.90 -7.04 3.55
CA VAL A 70 -4.51 -6.56 2.30
C VAL A 70 -3.48 -5.87 1.41
N SER A 71 -3.64 -6.00 0.10
CA SER A 71 -2.78 -5.27 -0.86
C SER A 71 -3.17 -3.80 -0.97
N LEU A 72 -2.22 -2.94 -1.36
CA LEU A 72 -2.49 -1.52 -1.59
C LEU A 72 -3.62 -1.30 -2.60
N ALA A 73 -3.65 -2.11 -3.67
CA ALA A 73 -4.71 -2.05 -4.68
C ALA A 73 -6.10 -2.41 -4.13
N ILE A 74 -6.20 -3.39 -3.20
CA ILE A 74 -7.46 -3.73 -2.54
C ILE A 74 -7.91 -2.58 -1.64
N ALA A 75 -6.98 -2.00 -0.88
CA ALA A 75 -7.28 -0.86 -0.02
C ALA A 75 -7.74 0.36 -0.85
N CYS A 76 -7.05 0.69 -1.94
CA CYS A 76 -7.47 1.77 -2.84
C CYS A 76 -8.87 1.52 -3.44
N ALA A 77 -9.15 0.28 -3.88
CA ALA A 77 -10.48 -0.05 -4.39
C ALA A 77 -11.58 0.15 -3.34
N HIS A 78 -11.33 -0.25 -2.10
CA HIS A 78 -12.30 -0.14 -1.02
C HIS A 78 -12.49 1.29 -0.49
N PHE A 79 -11.39 2.00 -0.26
CA PHE A 79 -11.38 3.28 0.43
C PHE A 79 -11.45 4.48 -0.52
N LEU A 80 -10.85 4.36 -1.72
CA LEU A 80 -10.80 5.42 -2.72
C LEU A 80 -11.74 5.15 -3.91
N GLY A 81 -12.40 3.99 -3.95
CA GLY A 81 -13.35 3.61 -4.99
C GLY A 81 -12.70 3.18 -6.32
N GLN A 82 -11.37 3.14 -6.41
CA GLN A 82 -10.66 2.76 -7.62
C GLN A 82 -9.41 1.91 -7.30
N PRO A 83 -9.24 0.72 -7.91
CA PRO A 83 -8.02 -0.06 -7.77
C PRO A 83 -6.85 0.60 -8.49
N LEU A 84 -5.64 0.35 -7.99
CA LEU A 84 -4.42 0.68 -8.72
C LEU A 84 -4.22 -0.27 -9.90
N ASP A 85 -3.80 0.30 -11.03
CA ASP A 85 -3.31 -0.49 -12.16
C ASP A 85 -2.00 -1.18 -11.76
N LYS A 86 -1.90 -2.49 -12.00
CA LYS A 86 -0.75 -3.34 -11.64
C LYS A 86 0.17 -3.65 -12.81
N THR A 87 -0.09 -3.09 -13.99
CA THR A 87 0.60 -3.45 -15.24
C THR A 87 2.12 -3.35 -15.13
N GLU A 88 2.63 -2.30 -14.47
CA GLU A 88 4.07 -2.05 -14.37
C GLU A 88 4.76 -2.75 -13.18
N GLN A 89 4.01 -3.47 -12.33
CA GLN A 89 4.55 -4.11 -11.12
C GLN A 89 5.71 -5.07 -11.44
N CYS A 90 5.60 -5.81 -12.54
CA CYS A 90 6.58 -6.82 -12.96
C CYS A 90 7.36 -6.42 -14.23
N SER A 91 7.38 -5.12 -14.59
CA SER A 91 8.11 -4.61 -15.75
C SER A 91 9.63 -4.56 -15.51
N ASP A 92 10.41 -4.26 -16.56
CA ASP A 92 11.86 -4.06 -16.43
C ASP A 92 12.20 -2.70 -15.80
N TRP A 93 12.27 -2.66 -14.47
CA TRP A 93 12.66 -1.48 -13.68
C TRP A 93 14.15 -1.12 -13.77
N ARG A 94 14.98 -1.94 -14.45
CA ARG A 94 16.40 -1.65 -14.69
C ARG A 94 16.62 -0.85 -15.96
N ARG A 95 15.68 -0.90 -16.91
CA ARG A 95 15.71 -0.12 -18.17
C ARG A 95 15.89 1.37 -17.89
N ARG A 96 16.68 2.06 -18.72
CA ARG A 96 16.79 3.53 -18.72
C ARG A 96 16.69 4.11 -20.14
N PRO A 97 15.96 5.24 -20.35
CA PRO A 97 15.09 5.90 -19.36
C PRO A 97 13.89 5.00 -18.98
N LEU A 98 13.26 5.30 -17.84
CA LEU A 98 11.97 4.68 -17.50
C LEU A 98 10.93 5.07 -18.55
N THR A 99 9.92 4.23 -18.72
CA THR A 99 8.76 4.60 -19.55
C THR A 99 7.85 5.55 -18.77
N LYS A 100 7.02 6.33 -19.49
CA LYS A 100 6.00 7.18 -18.84
C LYS A 100 5.07 6.38 -17.94
N GLN A 101 4.69 5.17 -18.36
CA GLN A 101 3.83 4.27 -17.59
C GLN A 101 4.49 3.84 -16.28
N GLN A 102 5.79 3.52 -16.29
CA GLN A 102 6.54 3.19 -15.06
C GLN A 102 6.63 4.40 -14.12
N GLU A 103 6.86 5.60 -14.65
CA GLU A 103 6.89 6.83 -13.86
C GLU A 103 5.52 7.14 -13.22
N GLU A 104 4.44 7.05 -14.01
CA GLU A 104 3.06 7.24 -13.56
C GLU A 104 2.67 6.21 -12.50
N TYR A 105 2.99 4.93 -12.72
CA TYR A 105 2.76 3.84 -11.76
C TYR A 105 3.47 4.12 -10.43
N ALA A 106 4.77 4.42 -10.47
CA ALA A 106 5.57 4.66 -9.26
C ALA A 106 5.11 5.91 -8.49
N ALA A 107 4.74 6.97 -9.22
CA ALA A 107 4.18 8.18 -8.60
C ALA A 107 2.83 7.90 -7.94
N LEU A 108 1.97 7.10 -8.59
CA LEU A 108 0.65 6.78 -8.06
C LEU A 108 0.74 5.92 -6.79
N ASP A 109 1.58 4.89 -6.77
CA ASP A 109 1.80 4.01 -5.59
C ASP A 109 2.19 4.83 -4.34
N ALA A 110 2.94 5.92 -4.51
CA ALA A 110 3.29 6.84 -3.42
C ALA A 110 2.19 7.86 -3.09
N ALA A 111 1.56 8.45 -4.10
CA ALA A 111 0.59 9.53 -3.93
C ALA A 111 -0.66 9.07 -3.18
N VAL A 112 -1.17 7.86 -3.47
CA VAL A 112 -2.40 7.34 -2.85
C VAL A 112 -2.28 7.11 -1.35
N LEU A 113 -1.07 6.99 -0.81
CA LEU A 113 -0.86 6.83 0.63
C LEU A 113 -1.36 8.04 1.43
N LEU A 114 -1.31 9.25 0.85
CA LEU A 114 -1.82 10.46 1.51
C LEU A 114 -3.34 10.42 1.68
N ASP A 115 -4.05 9.97 0.65
CA ASP A 115 -5.50 9.89 0.66
C ASP A 115 -5.99 8.70 1.50
N LEU A 116 -5.30 7.55 1.39
CA LEU A 116 -5.55 6.40 2.26
C LEU A 116 -5.34 6.75 3.73
N HIS A 117 -4.26 7.47 4.07
CA HIS A 117 -4.00 7.84 5.45
C HIS A 117 -5.16 8.64 6.06
N ARG A 118 -5.65 9.65 5.33
CA ARG A 118 -6.81 10.47 5.78
C ARG A 118 -8.06 9.62 5.97
N GLU A 119 -8.37 8.75 5.01
CA GLU A 119 -9.57 7.93 5.03
C GLU A 119 -9.52 6.87 6.15
N LEU A 120 -8.36 6.25 6.36
CA LEU A 120 -8.14 5.25 7.41
C LEU A 120 -8.27 5.88 8.80
N LEU A 121 -7.69 7.07 9.03
CA LEU A 121 -7.83 7.78 10.30
C LEU A 121 -9.29 8.17 10.57
N SER A 122 -10.01 8.66 9.56
CA SER A 122 -11.43 9.02 9.65
C SER A 122 -12.29 7.82 10.07
N ARG A 123 -12.06 6.67 9.45
CA ARG A 123 -12.80 5.43 9.75
C ARG A 123 -12.42 4.82 11.09
N ALA A 124 -11.15 4.89 11.48
CA ALA A 124 -10.70 4.40 12.78
C ALA A 124 -11.25 5.25 13.95
N ALA A 125 -11.44 6.56 13.73
CA ALA A 125 -12.01 7.47 14.71
C ALA A 125 -13.54 7.35 14.84
N SER A 126 -14.22 6.80 13.84
CA SER A 126 -15.66 6.58 13.85
C SER A 126 -15.95 5.17 14.36
N PRO A 127 -16.34 4.97 15.64
CA PRO A 127 -16.71 3.64 16.12
C PRO A 127 -17.82 3.08 15.23
N ALA A 128 -17.63 1.84 14.77
CA ALA A 128 -18.47 1.15 13.80
C ALA A 128 -19.97 1.22 14.17
N SER A 129 -20.66 2.23 13.64
CA SER A 129 -22.11 2.37 13.69
C SER A 129 -22.63 2.65 12.29
N ASP A 130 -22.31 1.78 11.32
CA ASP A 130 -23.12 1.62 10.11
C ASP A 130 -22.59 0.44 9.27
N LEU A 131 -23.00 -0.78 9.67
CA LEU A 131 -23.20 -1.86 8.71
C LEU A 131 -24.71 -2.00 8.53
N ARG A 132 -25.28 -1.14 7.67
CA ARG A 132 -26.56 -1.45 7.03
C ARG A 132 -26.27 -2.49 5.96
N GLU A 133 -26.58 -3.72 6.32
CA GLU A 133 -26.65 -4.89 5.46
C GLU A 133 -27.61 -4.62 4.29
N GLY A 134 -27.06 -4.57 3.08
CA GLY A 134 -27.81 -4.48 1.85
C GLY A 134 -28.56 -5.77 1.56
N SER A 135 -29.76 -5.87 2.15
CA SER A 135 -30.96 -6.43 1.51
C SER A 135 -30.86 -7.85 0.95
N HIS A 136 -31.22 -8.82 1.80
CA HIS A 136 -31.91 -10.03 1.37
C HIS A 136 -33.12 -9.66 0.49
N VAL A 137 -33.08 -10.00 -0.80
CA VAL A 137 -34.30 -10.16 -1.60
C VAL A 137 -34.71 -11.63 -1.55
N THR A 138 -35.79 -11.90 -0.83
CA THR A 138 -36.51 -13.17 -0.87
C THR A 138 -37.29 -13.23 -2.17
N GLY A 139 -36.88 -14.10 -3.09
CA GLY A 139 -37.63 -14.46 -4.29
C GLY A 139 -37.87 -15.95 -4.33
N SER A 140 -38.86 -16.42 -3.57
CA SER A 140 -39.41 -17.76 -3.68
C SER A 140 -40.11 -17.90 -5.04
N GLY A 141 -39.72 -18.89 -5.83
CA GLY A 141 -40.26 -19.12 -7.17
C GLY A 141 -39.86 -20.49 -7.69
N SER A 142 -40.43 -21.53 -7.07
CA SER A 142 -40.41 -22.90 -7.60
C SER A 142 -40.99 -22.95 -9.01
N ILE A 143 -40.27 -23.53 -9.97
CA ILE A 143 -40.88 -24.31 -11.05
C ILE A 143 -39.96 -25.49 -11.42
N LEU A 144 -40.44 -26.70 -11.12
CA LEU A 144 -39.94 -27.98 -11.64
C LEU A 144 -40.72 -28.36 -12.92
N SER A 145 -40.17 -29.31 -13.67
CA SER A 145 -40.69 -30.03 -14.87
C SER A 145 -40.38 -29.35 -16.22
N SER A 146 -39.94 -30.03 -17.28
CA SER A 146 -39.67 -31.45 -17.56
C SER A 146 -38.67 -31.52 -18.71
N VAL A 147 -37.77 -32.50 -18.69
CA VAL A 147 -36.96 -32.89 -19.85
C VAL A 147 -37.81 -33.87 -20.66
N SER A 148 -37.99 -33.59 -21.95
CA SER A 148 -38.57 -34.49 -22.94
C SER A 148 -37.65 -34.49 -24.16
N GLU A 149 -36.85 -35.55 -24.29
CA GLU A 149 -36.15 -35.92 -25.52
C GLU A 149 -37.14 -36.17 -26.67
N SER A 150 -36.80 -35.70 -27.86
CA SER A 150 -37.35 -36.18 -29.13
C SER A 150 -36.38 -35.84 -30.26
N ALA A 151 -35.70 -36.86 -30.76
CA ALA A 151 -35.34 -37.16 -32.16
C ALA A 151 -34.06 -38.02 -32.21
#